data_AF-A0A1Y2FUP0-F1
#
_entry.id   AF-A0A1Y2FUP0-F1
#
_cell.length_a   1.000
_cell.length_b   1.000
_cell.length_c   1.000
_cell.angle_alpha   90.00
_cell.angle_beta   90.00
_cell.angle_gamma   90.00
#
_symmetry.space_group_name_H-M   'P 1'
#
loop_
_entity.id
_entity.type
_entity.pdbx_description
1 polymer ?
#
loop_
_entity_poly.entity_id
_entity_poly.type
_entity_poly.pdbx_seq_one_letter_code
_entity_poly.pdbx_strand_id
1 'polypeptide(L)'
;MPEDSVQVQGLDFNKLQQDAARRGYGITVDELLASMTTTGFQATSVGRAAEVIEQMLAWRSPEPTEQDARTTVFLGYTSNLISSGVRESIRFLVEHKHVSCLVTTAGGIEEDLIKCLGPTYLGAFNLDGKSLRSKGLNRIGNLLVPNDNYCKFEDWVLPVLDEMLKEQKEEQVIWTPSSMIHRLGKVINDPSSVLYWAYKNDIPVFCPALTDGSLGDMIYFHSFKNPGLIVDIASDIRKINTIAVRAKQTGMIILGGGVVKHHISNANLMRNGADYAVYINTGQEFDGSDSGARPDESISWGKLRGDAEAVKVYGDASIVFPLLVAGTFARLP
;
A
#
# COMPACT_ATOMS: atom_id res chain seq x y z
N MET A 1 -24.70 24.88 20.33
CA MET A 1 -24.22 23.78 19.48
C MET A 1 -25.41 23.24 18.70
N PRO A 2 -25.29 22.95 17.39
CA PRO A 2 -26.30 22.19 16.65
C PRO A 2 -26.72 20.90 17.37
N GLU A 3 -27.95 20.44 17.20
CA GLU A 3 -28.49 19.26 17.93
C GLU A 3 -27.74 17.95 17.61
N ASP A 4 -27.16 17.86 16.42
CA ASP A 4 -26.34 16.74 15.92
C ASP A 4 -24.86 16.83 16.37
N SER A 5 -24.52 17.78 17.25
CA SER A 5 -23.14 17.91 17.75
C SER A 5 -22.73 16.74 18.62
N VAL A 6 -21.64 16.10 18.24
CA VAL A 6 -21.06 14.98 18.99
C VAL A 6 -20.26 15.49 20.20
N GLN A 7 -20.60 15.02 21.40
CA GLN A 7 -19.84 15.34 22.61
C GLN A 7 -18.52 14.56 22.65
N VAL A 8 -17.45 15.22 23.10
CA VAL A 8 -16.15 14.57 23.29
C VAL A 8 -16.25 13.58 24.45
N GLN A 9 -16.01 12.31 24.14
CA GLN A 9 -16.03 11.23 25.11
C GLN A 9 -15.02 10.15 24.71
N GLY A 10 -14.07 9.87 25.60
CA GLY A 10 -13.15 8.76 25.44
C GLY A 10 -13.74 7.44 25.94
N LEU A 11 -12.98 6.37 25.73
CA LEU A 11 -13.33 5.04 26.21
C LEU A 11 -13.34 4.96 27.75
N ASP A 12 -14.45 4.52 28.33
CA ASP A 12 -14.58 4.31 29.77
C ASP A 12 -14.10 2.91 30.16
N PHE A 13 -12.84 2.80 30.56
CA PHE A 13 -12.22 1.54 30.96
C PHE A 13 -12.88 0.89 32.18
N ASN A 14 -13.52 1.65 33.08
CA ASN A 14 -14.22 1.07 34.22
C ASN A 14 -15.46 0.30 33.77
N LYS A 15 -16.22 0.86 32.82
CA LYS A 15 -17.38 0.17 32.22
C LYS A 15 -16.95 -1.08 31.47
N LEU A 16 -15.89 -1.00 30.67
CA LEU A 16 -15.38 -2.14 29.93
C LEU A 16 -14.87 -3.26 30.84
N GLN A 17 -14.23 -2.94 31.96
CA GLN A 17 -13.79 -3.95 32.92
C GLN A 17 -14.97 -4.68 33.57
N GLN A 18 -16.03 -3.95 33.93
CA GLN A 18 -17.26 -4.53 34.47
C GLN A 18 -17.97 -5.43 33.46
N ASP A 19 -18.00 -5.00 32.19
CA ASP A 19 -18.62 -5.72 31.10
C ASP A 19 -17.79 -6.93 30.63
N ALA A 20 -16.46 -6.84 30.62
CA ALA A 20 -15.56 -7.93 30.25
C ALA A 20 -15.75 -9.14 31.16
N ALA A 21 -15.98 -8.91 32.47
CA ALA A 21 -16.31 -9.96 33.43
C ALA A 21 -17.62 -10.69 33.09
N ARG A 22 -18.53 -10.05 32.35
CA ARG A 22 -19.79 -10.65 31.87
C ARG A 22 -19.67 -11.29 30.48
N ARG A 23 -18.89 -10.67 29.58
CA ARG A 23 -18.78 -11.07 28.17
C ARG A 23 -17.72 -12.14 27.91
N GLY A 24 -16.74 -12.31 28.81
CA GLY A 24 -15.69 -13.32 28.71
C GLY A 24 -14.54 -12.97 27.76
N TYR A 25 -14.52 -11.76 27.21
CA TYR A 25 -13.41 -11.21 26.42
C TYR A 25 -13.12 -9.75 26.82
N GLY A 26 -11.90 -9.29 26.54
CA GLY A 26 -11.46 -7.92 26.82
C GLY A 26 -11.96 -6.90 25.78
N ILE A 27 -11.33 -5.73 25.74
CA ILE A 27 -11.67 -4.67 24.78
C ILE A 27 -11.38 -5.15 23.36
N THR A 28 -12.35 -5.00 22.45
CA THR A 28 -12.15 -5.34 21.04
C THR A 28 -11.56 -4.17 20.25
N VAL A 29 -10.97 -4.45 19.09
CA VAL A 29 -10.51 -3.40 18.17
C VAL A 29 -11.68 -2.54 17.71
N ASP A 30 -12.86 -3.13 17.48
CA ASP A 30 -14.07 -2.42 17.07
C ASP A 30 -14.52 -1.41 18.13
N GLU A 31 -14.54 -1.80 19.41
CA GLU A 31 -14.89 -0.90 20.50
C GLU A 31 -13.88 0.24 20.62
N LEU A 32 -12.59 -0.07 20.44
CA LEU A 32 -11.53 0.93 20.47
C LEU A 32 -11.69 1.94 19.32
N LEU A 33 -11.84 1.48 18.07
CA LEU A 33 -12.03 2.35 16.90
C LEU A 33 -13.32 3.15 16.97
N ALA A 34 -14.42 2.55 17.42
CA ALA A 34 -15.68 3.26 17.62
C ALA A 34 -15.51 4.42 18.60
N SER A 35 -14.81 4.19 19.72
CA SER A 35 -14.53 5.26 20.70
C SER A 35 -13.61 6.37 20.18
N MET A 36 -12.77 6.06 19.18
CA MET A 36 -11.87 7.05 18.59
C MET A 36 -12.62 8.15 17.85
N THR A 37 -13.81 7.87 17.29
CA THR A 37 -14.67 8.89 16.63
C THR A 37 -15.00 10.07 17.54
N THR A 38 -15.20 9.81 18.84
CA THR A 38 -15.58 10.81 19.84
C THR A 38 -14.42 11.28 20.73
N THR A 39 -13.20 10.78 20.50
CA THR A 39 -12.04 11.07 21.37
C THR A 39 -11.38 12.42 21.08
N GLY A 40 -11.34 12.86 19.82
CA GLY A 40 -10.72 14.13 19.40
C GLY A 40 -9.35 13.97 18.73
N PHE A 41 -8.89 15.04 18.06
CA PHE A 41 -7.63 15.10 17.30
C PHE A 41 -7.48 13.94 16.29
N GLN A 42 -6.29 13.33 16.20
CA GLN A 42 -6.03 12.24 15.25
C GLN A 42 -6.76 10.94 15.60
N ALA A 43 -7.22 10.75 16.84
CA ALA A 43 -8.08 9.61 17.15
C ALA A 43 -9.39 9.71 16.34
N THR A 44 -10.02 10.88 16.30
CA THR A 44 -11.20 11.09 15.45
C THR A 44 -10.90 10.83 13.97
N SER A 45 -9.72 11.24 13.47
CA SER A 45 -9.31 10.91 12.10
C SER A 45 -9.16 9.40 11.86
N VAL A 46 -8.66 8.62 12.84
CA VAL A 46 -8.56 7.15 12.74
C VAL A 46 -9.96 6.51 12.74
N GLY A 47 -10.87 6.94 13.62
CA GLY A 47 -12.25 6.46 13.63
C GLY A 47 -12.96 6.77 12.30
N ARG A 48 -12.84 8.00 11.80
CA ARG A 48 -13.34 8.42 10.49
C ARG A 48 -12.73 7.61 9.35
N ALA A 49 -11.44 7.26 9.41
CA ALA A 49 -10.81 6.41 8.42
C ALA A 49 -11.43 5.01 8.36
N ALA A 50 -11.80 4.43 9.51
CA ALA A 50 -12.54 3.18 9.54
C ALA A 50 -13.92 3.33 8.87
N GLU A 51 -14.68 4.38 9.20
CA GLU A 51 -16.00 4.65 8.58
C GLU A 51 -15.90 4.81 7.06
N VAL A 52 -14.91 5.56 6.55
CA VAL A 52 -14.71 5.75 5.10
C VAL A 52 -14.34 4.43 4.41
N ILE A 53 -13.50 3.60 5.03
CA ILE A 53 -13.17 2.27 4.51
C ILE A 53 -14.41 1.38 4.50
N GLU A 54 -15.22 1.38 5.55
CA GLU A 54 -16.46 0.61 5.60
C GLU A 54 -17.45 1.03 4.50
N GLN A 55 -17.61 2.32 4.27
CA GLN A 55 -18.44 2.84 3.17
C GLN A 55 -17.92 2.36 1.80
N MET A 56 -16.59 2.44 1.60
CA MET A 56 -15.92 1.94 0.40
C MET A 56 -16.18 0.44 0.17
N LEU A 57 -16.16 -0.37 1.24
CA LEU A 57 -16.38 -1.82 1.16
C LEU A 57 -17.86 -2.19 1.02
N ALA A 58 -18.76 -1.39 1.58
CA ALA A 58 -20.20 -1.61 1.55
C ALA A 58 -20.82 -1.23 0.20
N TRP A 59 -20.25 -0.26 -0.51
CA TRP A 59 -20.83 0.26 -1.73
C TRP A 59 -21.04 -0.82 -2.81
N ARG A 60 -22.22 -0.81 -3.42
CA ARG A 60 -22.60 -1.62 -4.58
C ARG A 60 -23.25 -0.71 -5.61
N SER A 61 -23.07 -1.03 -6.89
CA SER A 61 -23.70 -0.24 -7.94
C SER A 61 -25.22 -0.26 -7.81
N PRO A 62 -25.89 0.92 -7.86
CA PRO A 62 -27.34 0.99 -7.90
C PRO A 62 -27.91 0.58 -9.27
N GLU A 63 -27.06 0.47 -10.30
CA GLU A 63 -27.47 0.13 -11.66
C GLU A 63 -27.87 -1.35 -11.77
N PRO A 64 -29.09 -1.67 -12.23
CA PRO A 64 -29.58 -3.05 -12.32
C PRO A 64 -28.71 -3.96 -13.20
N THR A 65 -28.01 -3.40 -14.19
CA THR A 65 -27.13 -4.14 -15.10
C THR A 65 -25.75 -4.44 -14.50
N GLU A 66 -25.43 -3.90 -13.32
CA GLU A 66 -24.09 -3.95 -12.73
C GLU A 66 -24.15 -4.19 -11.21
N GLN A 67 -25.16 -4.89 -10.70
CA GLN A 67 -25.38 -5.08 -9.26
C GLN A 67 -24.19 -5.69 -8.50
N ASP A 68 -23.35 -6.47 -9.19
CA ASP A 68 -22.13 -7.05 -8.61
C ASP A 68 -20.93 -6.10 -8.58
N ALA A 69 -21.02 -4.93 -9.25
CA ALA A 69 -19.93 -3.97 -9.27
C ALA A 69 -19.73 -3.37 -7.88
N ARG A 70 -18.49 -3.45 -7.42
CA ARG A 70 -18.00 -2.92 -6.15
C ARG A 70 -17.06 -1.75 -6.39
N THR A 71 -16.69 -1.05 -5.33
CA THR A 71 -15.68 -0.01 -5.43
C THR A 71 -14.35 -0.59 -5.88
N THR A 72 -13.73 0.05 -6.87
CA THR A 72 -12.37 -0.26 -7.29
C THR A 72 -11.41 0.40 -6.31
N VAL A 73 -10.77 -0.41 -5.46
CA VAL A 73 -9.92 0.08 -4.38
C VAL A 73 -8.46 0.11 -4.83
N PHE A 74 -7.89 1.31 -4.88
CA PHE A 74 -6.47 1.54 -5.12
C PHE A 74 -5.74 1.62 -3.78
N LEU A 75 -4.78 0.72 -3.57
CA LEU A 75 -3.93 0.72 -2.39
C LEU A 75 -2.52 1.19 -2.78
N GLY A 76 -2.08 2.30 -2.20
CA GLY A 76 -0.73 2.84 -2.34
C GLY A 76 0.06 2.70 -1.05
N TYR A 77 1.32 2.27 -1.13
CA TYR A 77 2.21 2.20 0.03
C TYR A 77 3.66 2.44 -0.34
N THR A 78 4.41 3.13 0.53
CA THR A 78 5.85 3.38 0.35
C THR A 78 6.69 2.15 0.72
N SER A 79 7.90 2.03 0.15
CA SER A 79 8.80 0.87 0.32
C SER A 79 9.01 0.45 1.78
N ASN A 80 9.23 1.41 2.67
CA ASN A 80 9.53 1.15 4.09
C ASN A 80 8.41 0.38 4.82
N LEU A 81 7.17 0.43 4.32
CA LEU A 81 6.06 -0.33 4.90
C LEU A 81 6.16 -1.82 4.57
N ILE A 82 6.74 -2.18 3.43
CA ILE A 82 7.07 -3.57 3.10
C ILE A 82 8.30 -4.04 3.89
N SER A 83 9.29 -3.17 4.14
CA SER A 83 10.39 -3.48 5.07
C SER A 83 9.88 -3.77 6.49
N SER A 84 8.81 -3.10 6.92
CA SER A 84 8.14 -3.30 8.21
C SER A 84 7.24 -4.55 8.26
N GLY A 85 6.56 -4.77 9.40
CA GLY A 85 5.51 -5.80 9.56
C GLY A 85 4.14 -5.42 8.99
N VAL A 86 4.00 -4.22 8.40
CA VAL A 86 2.79 -3.83 7.66
C VAL A 86 2.64 -4.66 6.38
N ARG A 87 3.74 -5.23 5.87
CA ARG A 87 3.74 -6.21 4.77
C ARG A 87 2.69 -7.29 4.97
N GLU A 88 2.58 -7.86 6.16
CA GLU A 88 1.64 -8.95 6.45
C GLU A 88 0.18 -8.47 6.39
N SER A 89 -0.10 -7.22 6.76
CA SER A 89 -1.43 -6.61 6.58
C SER A 89 -1.74 -6.37 5.11
N ILE A 90 -0.78 -5.86 4.33
CA ILE A 90 -0.95 -5.66 2.87
C ILE A 90 -1.17 -7.01 2.18
N ARG A 91 -0.38 -8.03 2.52
CA ARG A 91 -0.51 -9.39 1.99
C ARG A 91 -1.89 -9.96 2.26
N PHE A 92 -2.45 -9.77 3.46
CA PHE A 92 -3.83 -10.17 3.78
C PHE A 92 -4.84 -9.51 2.83
N LEU A 93 -4.75 -8.19 2.63
CA LEU A 93 -5.66 -7.46 1.75
C LEU A 93 -5.61 -7.99 0.30
N VAL A 94 -4.42 -8.31 -0.18
CA VAL A 94 -4.19 -8.80 -1.55
C VAL A 94 -4.63 -10.26 -1.70
N GLU A 95 -4.32 -11.12 -0.73
CA GLU A 95 -4.71 -12.54 -0.68
C GLU A 95 -6.24 -12.71 -0.72
N HIS A 96 -6.97 -11.88 0.02
CA HIS A 96 -8.44 -11.94 0.12
C HIS A 96 -9.15 -11.02 -0.88
N LYS A 97 -8.45 -10.49 -1.90
CA LYS A 97 -9.02 -9.63 -2.96
C LYS A 97 -9.79 -8.42 -2.44
N HIS A 98 -9.35 -7.84 -1.33
CA HIS A 98 -9.92 -6.61 -0.76
C HIS A 98 -9.52 -5.35 -1.53
N VAL A 99 -8.52 -5.44 -2.39
CA VAL A 99 -8.01 -4.35 -3.21
C VAL A 99 -7.98 -4.74 -4.67
N SER A 100 -8.12 -3.76 -5.56
CA SER A 100 -8.22 -3.98 -7.02
C SER A 100 -6.93 -3.62 -7.76
N CYS A 101 -6.07 -2.79 -7.17
CA CYS A 101 -4.85 -2.31 -7.78
C CYS A 101 -3.87 -1.85 -6.71
N LEU A 102 -2.57 -2.11 -6.90
CA LEU A 102 -1.50 -1.67 -6.02
C LEU A 102 -0.60 -0.65 -6.72
N VAL A 103 -0.12 0.34 -5.98
CA VAL A 103 1.00 1.20 -6.41
C VAL A 103 2.04 1.28 -5.31
N THR A 104 3.28 0.94 -5.64
CA THR A 104 4.41 1.07 -4.72
C THR A 104 5.67 1.53 -5.44
N THR A 105 6.76 1.72 -4.70
CA THR A 105 8.09 2.06 -5.20
C THR A 105 8.97 0.80 -5.26
N ALA A 106 10.13 0.86 -5.94
CA ALA A 106 10.95 -0.34 -6.19
C ALA A 106 11.30 -1.11 -4.91
N GLY A 107 11.68 -0.41 -3.84
CA GLY A 107 11.89 -1.01 -2.51
C GLY A 107 10.69 -1.83 -1.98
N GLY A 108 9.46 -1.43 -2.27
CA GLY A 108 8.25 -2.17 -1.90
C GLY A 108 8.02 -3.44 -2.73
N ILE A 109 8.65 -3.53 -3.90
CA ILE A 109 8.67 -4.74 -4.72
C ILE A 109 9.78 -5.67 -4.25
N GLU A 110 11.01 -5.18 -4.20
CA GLU A 110 12.18 -6.01 -3.91
C GLU A 110 12.19 -6.52 -2.47
N GLU A 111 11.78 -5.73 -1.47
CA GLU A 111 11.79 -6.21 -0.09
C GLU A 111 10.71 -7.25 0.20
N ASP A 112 9.61 -7.27 -0.56
CA ASP A 112 8.62 -8.35 -0.46
C ASP A 112 9.21 -9.67 -0.94
N LEU A 113 9.96 -9.65 -2.04
CA LEU A 113 10.64 -10.81 -2.62
C LEU A 113 11.82 -11.26 -1.74
N ILE A 114 12.65 -10.30 -1.31
CA ILE A 114 13.82 -10.55 -0.47
C ILE A 114 13.41 -11.21 0.86
N LYS A 115 12.28 -10.82 1.45
CA LYS A 115 11.78 -11.44 2.69
C LYS A 115 11.40 -12.92 2.56
N CYS A 116 11.16 -13.42 1.35
CA CYS A 116 11.02 -14.86 1.10
C CYS A 116 12.38 -15.59 1.07
N LEU A 117 13.47 -14.85 0.83
CA LEU A 117 14.84 -15.39 0.73
C LEU A 117 15.66 -15.21 2.02
N GLY A 118 15.32 -14.21 2.83
CA GLY A 118 15.98 -13.93 4.09
C GLY A 118 15.22 -12.93 4.97
N PRO A 119 15.27 -13.08 6.31
CA PRO A 119 14.52 -12.22 7.21
C PRO A 119 15.12 -10.81 7.32
N THR A 120 14.27 -9.87 7.73
CA THR A 120 14.64 -8.55 8.23
C THR A 120 14.56 -8.55 9.75
N TYR A 121 15.45 -7.83 10.43
CA TYR A 121 15.57 -7.84 11.89
C TYR A 121 15.28 -6.48 12.50
N LEU A 122 14.84 -6.47 13.76
CA LEU A 122 14.78 -5.25 14.55
C LEU A 122 16.19 -4.78 14.94
N GLY A 123 16.40 -3.48 14.84
CA GLY A 123 17.57 -2.74 15.31
C GLY A 123 17.13 -1.47 16.02
N ALA A 124 17.88 -0.38 15.80
CA ALA A 124 17.56 0.93 16.35
C ALA A 124 17.95 2.05 15.38
N PHE A 125 17.24 3.17 15.43
CA PHE A 125 17.50 4.33 14.56
C PHE A 125 18.92 4.90 14.71
N ASN A 126 19.47 4.84 15.92
CA ASN A 126 20.75 5.45 16.29
C ASN A 126 21.95 4.50 16.16
N LEU A 127 21.80 3.32 15.54
CA LEU A 127 22.93 2.43 15.26
C LEU A 127 23.92 3.11 14.29
N ASP A 128 25.20 3.10 14.66
CA ASP A 128 26.27 3.75 13.89
C ASP A 128 26.44 3.12 12.50
N GLY A 129 26.35 3.97 11.47
CA GLY A 129 26.40 3.55 10.07
C GLY A 129 27.75 2.94 9.68
N LYS A 130 28.86 3.44 10.22
CA LYS A 130 30.20 2.91 9.90
C LYS A 130 30.38 1.49 10.41
N SER A 131 29.99 1.22 11.66
CA SER A 131 29.98 -0.12 12.24
C SER A 131 29.07 -1.06 11.46
N LEU A 132 27.85 -0.64 11.13
CA LEU A 132 26.91 -1.45 10.36
C LEU A 132 27.48 -1.83 8.97
N ARG A 133 28.06 -0.86 8.26
CA ARG A 133 28.68 -1.12 6.95
C ARG A 133 29.83 -2.12 7.06
N SER A 134 30.69 -1.99 8.08
CA SER A 134 31.81 -2.93 8.28
C SER A 134 31.36 -4.38 8.57
N LYS A 135 30.12 -4.55 9.04
CA LYS A 135 29.48 -5.84 9.31
C LYS A 135 28.57 -6.33 8.19
N GLY A 136 28.46 -5.57 7.09
CA GLY A 136 27.55 -5.90 5.99
C GLY A 136 26.06 -5.83 6.37
N LEU A 137 25.68 -4.88 7.22
CA LEU A 137 24.30 -4.65 7.64
C LEU A 137 23.79 -3.32 7.07
N ASN A 138 22.64 -3.35 6.39
CA ASN A 138 21.95 -2.15 5.91
C ASN A 138 20.85 -1.77 6.89
N ARG A 139 20.72 -0.47 7.20
CA ARG A 139 19.71 0.04 8.13
C ARG A 139 18.58 0.74 7.41
N ILE A 140 17.35 0.39 7.77
CA ILE A 140 16.10 1.01 7.31
C ILE A 140 15.35 1.50 8.54
N GLY A 141 15.52 2.77 8.92
CA GLY A 141 14.98 3.27 10.18
C GLY A 141 15.55 2.51 11.39
N ASN A 142 14.68 1.77 12.10
CA ASN A 142 15.03 0.85 13.19
C ASN A 142 15.05 -0.62 12.76
N LEU A 143 15.15 -0.92 11.47
CA LEU A 143 15.26 -2.27 10.92
C LEU A 143 16.65 -2.51 10.35
N LEU A 144 17.07 -3.76 10.29
CA LEU A 144 18.34 -4.22 9.74
C LEU A 144 18.12 -5.32 8.70
N VAL A 145 18.72 -5.15 7.53
CA VAL A 145 18.73 -6.14 6.45
C VAL A 145 20.19 -6.54 6.19
N PRO A 146 20.56 -7.82 6.39
CA PRO A 146 21.89 -8.31 6.04
C PRO A 146 22.17 -8.19 4.54
N ASN A 147 23.40 -7.83 4.15
CA ASN A 147 23.82 -7.81 2.73
C ASN A 147 23.61 -9.16 2.03
N ASP A 148 23.78 -10.26 2.77
CA ASP A 148 23.55 -11.63 2.29
C ASP A 148 22.15 -11.81 1.68
N ASN A 149 21.14 -11.09 2.17
CA ASN A 149 19.80 -11.12 1.60
C ASN A 149 19.77 -10.58 0.16
N TYR A 150 20.56 -9.54 -0.14
CA TYR A 150 20.67 -8.96 -1.48
C TYR A 150 21.51 -9.84 -2.41
N CYS A 151 22.53 -10.55 -1.89
CA CYS A 151 23.25 -11.57 -2.66
C CYS A 151 22.33 -12.73 -3.07
N LYS A 152 21.49 -13.21 -2.16
CA LYS A 152 20.47 -14.22 -2.49
C LYS A 152 19.46 -13.73 -3.51
N PHE A 153 19.10 -12.44 -3.42
CA PHE A 153 18.21 -11.83 -4.40
C PHE A 153 18.84 -11.73 -5.79
N GLU A 154 20.13 -11.37 -5.87
CA GLU A 154 20.91 -11.42 -7.12
C GLU A 154 20.87 -12.82 -7.74
N ASP A 155 21.24 -13.84 -6.98
CA ASP A 155 21.24 -15.24 -7.43
C ASP A 155 19.86 -15.70 -7.92
N TRP A 156 18.79 -15.21 -7.27
CA TRP A 156 17.42 -15.55 -7.62
C TRP A 156 16.89 -14.79 -8.85
N VAL A 157 17.18 -13.49 -8.97
CA VAL A 157 16.54 -12.62 -9.98
C VAL A 157 17.26 -12.66 -11.32
N LEU A 158 18.59 -12.83 -11.35
CA LEU A 158 19.36 -12.82 -12.60
C LEU A 158 18.87 -13.88 -13.62
N PRO A 159 18.61 -15.15 -13.26
CA PRO A 159 18.03 -16.12 -14.18
C PRO A 159 16.65 -15.72 -14.70
N VAL A 160 15.85 -15.00 -13.88
CA VAL A 160 14.54 -14.49 -14.32
C VAL A 160 14.72 -13.41 -15.37
N LEU A 161 15.68 -12.50 -15.19
CA LEU A 161 15.99 -11.46 -16.17
C LEU A 161 16.52 -12.04 -17.48
N ASP A 162 17.28 -13.14 -17.44
CA ASP A 162 17.72 -13.87 -18.63
C ASP A 162 16.52 -14.39 -19.45
N GLU A 163 15.56 -15.07 -18.79
CA GLU A 163 14.35 -15.55 -19.46
C GLU A 163 13.48 -14.39 -19.97
N MET A 164 13.35 -13.31 -19.20
CA MET A 164 12.59 -12.13 -19.65
C MET A 164 13.22 -11.49 -20.89
N LEU A 165 14.55 -11.38 -20.94
CA LEU A 165 15.24 -10.86 -22.12
C LEU A 165 15.08 -11.78 -23.33
N LYS A 166 15.12 -13.10 -23.11
CA LYS A 166 14.87 -14.10 -24.15
C LYS A 166 13.46 -13.95 -24.72
N GLU A 167 12.44 -13.92 -23.86
CA GLU A 167 11.04 -13.70 -24.24
C GLU A 167 10.87 -12.36 -24.99
N GLN A 168 11.56 -11.30 -24.59
CA GLN A 168 11.56 -10.03 -25.30
C GLN A 168 12.15 -10.15 -26.71
N LYS A 169 13.24 -10.91 -26.90
CA LYS A 169 13.92 -11.06 -28.20
C LYS A 169 13.21 -12.03 -29.13
N GLU A 170 12.76 -13.16 -28.61
CA GLU A 170 12.20 -14.26 -29.39
C GLU A 170 10.69 -14.12 -29.61
N GLU A 171 9.96 -13.67 -28.59
CA GLU A 171 8.49 -13.57 -28.60
C GLU A 171 7.99 -12.12 -28.74
N GLN A 172 8.91 -11.15 -28.81
CA GLN A 172 8.60 -9.71 -28.94
C GLN A 172 7.76 -9.18 -27.75
N VAL A 173 7.93 -9.76 -26.56
CA VAL A 173 7.28 -9.28 -25.33
C VAL A 173 7.79 -7.88 -24.98
N ILE A 174 6.90 -6.92 -24.78
CA ILE A 174 7.25 -5.59 -24.23
C ILE A 174 7.00 -5.63 -22.72
N TRP A 175 8.08 -5.67 -21.95
CA TRP A 175 7.99 -5.62 -20.49
C TRP A 175 7.58 -4.22 -20.03
N THR A 176 6.73 -4.18 -19.02
CA THR A 176 6.38 -2.99 -18.27
C THR A 176 6.65 -3.26 -16.79
N PRO A 177 6.71 -2.25 -15.91
CA PRO A 177 6.86 -2.52 -14.49
C PRO A 177 5.84 -3.53 -13.96
N SER A 178 4.55 -3.36 -14.29
CA SER A 178 3.50 -4.27 -13.83
C SER A 178 3.63 -5.69 -14.38
N SER A 179 4.02 -5.89 -15.65
CA SER A 179 4.19 -7.25 -16.19
C SER A 179 5.45 -7.93 -15.66
N MET A 180 6.53 -7.18 -15.42
CA MET A 180 7.72 -7.66 -14.72
C MET A 180 7.37 -8.07 -13.29
N ILE A 181 6.69 -7.21 -12.52
CA ILE A 181 6.28 -7.51 -11.14
C ILE A 181 5.36 -8.74 -11.09
N HIS A 182 4.41 -8.85 -12.01
CA HIS A 182 3.54 -10.01 -12.13
C HIS A 182 4.34 -11.30 -12.41
N ARG A 183 5.36 -11.25 -13.28
CA ARG A 183 6.30 -12.36 -13.51
C ARG A 183 7.08 -12.71 -12.24
N LEU A 184 7.62 -11.72 -11.52
CA LEU A 184 8.36 -11.94 -10.28
C LEU A 184 7.48 -12.58 -9.19
N GLY A 185 6.24 -12.11 -9.03
CA GLY A 185 5.25 -12.72 -8.12
C GLY A 185 4.90 -14.17 -8.48
N LYS A 186 4.85 -14.49 -9.78
CA LYS A 186 4.70 -15.88 -10.24
C LYS A 186 5.91 -16.74 -9.88
N VAL A 187 7.12 -16.24 -10.10
CA VAL A 187 8.35 -17.02 -9.93
C VAL A 187 8.71 -17.23 -8.46
N ILE A 188 8.44 -16.24 -7.58
CA ILE A 188 8.77 -16.38 -6.15
C ILE A 188 7.96 -17.51 -5.51
N ASN A 189 6.72 -17.72 -5.97
CA ASN A 189 5.87 -18.87 -5.62
C ASN A 189 5.79 -19.16 -4.10
N ASP A 190 5.75 -18.10 -3.29
CA ASP A 190 5.74 -18.17 -1.83
C ASP A 190 4.48 -17.47 -1.29
N PRO A 191 3.61 -18.16 -0.54
CA PRO A 191 2.36 -17.58 -0.01
C PRO A 191 2.58 -16.48 1.04
N SER A 192 3.81 -16.27 1.53
CA SER A 192 4.13 -15.13 2.39
C SER A 192 4.32 -13.82 1.62
N SER A 193 4.47 -13.86 0.29
CA SER A 193 4.69 -12.69 -0.57
C SER A 193 3.39 -11.98 -0.94
N VAL A 194 3.38 -10.66 -0.85
CA VAL A 194 2.33 -9.79 -1.40
C VAL A 194 2.22 -9.99 -2.91
N LEU A 195 3.36 -10.02 -3.60
CA LEU A 195 3.42 -10.10 -5.07
C LEU A 195 2.98 -11.47 -5.60
N TYR A 196 3.23 -12.55 -4.86
CA TYR A 196 2.66 -13.87 -5.17
C TYR A 196 1.13 -13.83 -5.19
N TRP A 197 0.51 -13.25 -4.15
CA TRP A 197 -0.94 -13.13 -4.11
C TRP A 197 -1.48 -12.16 -5.15
N ALA A 198 -0.76 -11.07 -5.43
CA ALA A 198 -1.12 -10.15 -6.51
C ALA A 198 -1.16 -10.88 -7.86
N TYR A 199 -0.14 -11.71 -8.15
CA TYR A 199 -0.13 -12.60 -9.31
C TYR A 199 -1.31 -13.59 -9.31
N LYS A 200 -1.52 -14.32 -8.20
CA LYS A 200 -2.58 -15.35 -8.10
C LYS A 200 -3.99 -14.78 -8.27
N ASN A 201 -4.20 -13.55 -7.83
CA ASN A 201 -5.50 -12.89 -7.85
C ASN A 201 -5.67 -11.91 -9.02
N ASP A 202 -4.70 -11.85 -9.95
CA ASP A 202 -4.70 -10.93 -11.09
C ASP A 202 -4.87 -9.45 -10.67
N ILE A 203 -4.21 -9.06 -9.57
CA ILE A 203 -4.18 -7.69 -9.07
C ILE A 203 -2.92 -7.01 -9.63
N PRO A 204 -3.06 -6.00 -10.50
CA PRO A 204 -1.90 -5.32 -11.07
C PRO A 204 -1.16 -4.49 -10.01
N VAL A 205 0.16 -4.51 -10.09
CA VAL A 205 1.05 -3.71 -9.23
C VAL A 205 1.84 -2.74 -10.10
N PHE A 206 1.64 -1.44 -9.90
CA PHE A 206 2.34 -0.40 -10.65
C PHE A 206 3.51 0.17 -9.84
N CYS A 207 4.65 0.35 -10.52
CA CYS A 207 5.83 1.00 -9.96
C CYS A 207 6.53 1.79 -11.07
N PRO A 208 6.18 3.08 -11.29
CA PRO A 208 6.73 3.87 -12.39
C PRO A 208 8.26 4.02 -12.33
N ALA A 209 8.83 4.02 -11.12
CA ALA A 209 10.26 4.11 -10.86
C ALA A 209 10.84 2.76 -10.41
N LEU A 210 10.60 1.69 -11.18
CA LEU A 210 11.02 0.32 -10.82
C LEU A 210 12.54 0.14 -10.71
N THR A 211 13.32 1.02 -11.34
CA THR A 211 14.79 0.98 -11.33
C THR A 211 15.41 1.66 -10.10
N ASP A 212 14.63 2.26 -9.21
CA ASP A 212 15.12 3.01 -8.03
C ASP A 212 15.30 2.11 -6.79
N GLY A 213 16.15 1.09 -6.90
CA GLY A 213 16.38 0.10 -5.84
C GLY A 213 17.31 -1.03 -6.26
N SER A 214 17.44 -2.05 -5.39
CA SER A 214 18.23 -3.25 -5.66
C SER A 214 17.81 -3.97 -6.95
N LEU A 215 16.52 -3.98 -7.32
CA LEU A 215 16.11 -4.54 -8.61
C LEU A 215 16.71 -3.76 -9.79
N GLY A 216 16.83 -2.44 -9.66
CA GLY A 216 17.54 -1.58 -10.61
C GLY A 216 19.03 -1.93 -10.72
N ASP A 217 19.69 -2.17 -9.58
CA ASP A 217 21.09 -2.64 -9.57
C ASP A 217 21.25 -3.97 -10.31
N MET A 218 20.31 -4.90 -10.13
CA MET A 218 20.33 -6.20 -10.82
C MET A 218 20.10 -6.06 -12.32
N ILE A 219 19.18 -5.20 -12.75
CA ILE A 219 19.00 -4.86 -14.17
C ILE A 219 20.27 -4.22 -14.75
N TYR A 220 20.91 -3.33 -13.98
CA TYR A 220 22.17 -2.70 -14.37
C TYR A 220 23.27 -3.75 -14.57
N PHE A 221 23.53 -4.62 -13.60
CA PHE A 221 24.56 -5.67 -13.72
C PHE A 221 24.24 -6.68 -14.82
N HIS A 222 22.97 -7.07 -14.95
CA HIS A 222 22.48 -7.93 -16.02
C HIS A 222 22.77 -7.36 -17.40
N SER A 223 22.55 -6.05 -17.60
CA SER A 223 22.71 -5.40 -18.90
C SER A 223 24.13 -5.46 -19.48
N PHE A 224 25.18 -5.55 -18.65
CA PHE A 224 26.56 -5.72 -19.12
C PHE A 224 26.86 -7.14 -19.59
N LYS A 225 26.19 -8.14 -18.99
CA LYS A 225 26.35 -9.54 -19.38
C LYS A 225 25.45 -9.87 -20.59
N ASN A 226 24.20 -9.42 -20.52
CA ASN A 226 23.13 -9.73 -21.46
C ASN A 226 22.37 -8.43 -21.84
N PRO A 227 22.88 -7.63 -22.80
CA PRO A 227 22.30 -6.34 -23.12
C PRO A 227 20.94 -6.46 -23.84
N GLY A 228 20.11 -5.43 -23.62
CA GLY A 228 18.93 -5.14 -24.42
C GLY A 228 17.58 -5.24 -23.72
N LEU A 229 17.52 -5.57 -22.43
CA LEU A 229 16.24 -5.61 -21.69
C LEU A 229 15.62 -4.20 -21.64
N ILE A 230 14.36 -4.07 -22.05
CA ILE A 230 13.63 -2.81 -22.10
C ILE A 230 12.40 -2.94 -21.20
N VAL A 231 12.17 -1.94 -20.36
CA VAL A 231 10.99 -1.85 -19.49
C VAL A 231 10.25 -0.56 -19.80
N ASP A 232 9.12 -0.66 -20.50
CA ASP A 232 8.29 0.47 -20.91
C ASP A 232 7.32 0.89 -19.80
N ILE A 233 7.42 2.15 -19.39
CA ILE A 233 6.52 2.77 -18.42
C ILE A 233 5.26 3.37 -19.07
N ALA A 234 5.29 3.66 -20.37
CA ALA A 234 4.19 4.34 -21.06
C ALA A 234 2.97 3.42 -21.21
N SER A 235 3.18 2.13 -21.43
CA SER A 235 2.10 1.15 -21.46
C SER A 235 1.42 1.00 -20.09
N ASP A 236 2.16 1.16 -19.00
CA ASP A 236 1.61 1.05 -17.63
C ASP A 236 0.75 2.24 -17.23
N ILE A 237 1.11 3.47 -17.61
CA ILE A 237 0.25 4.63 -17.35
C ILE A 237 -1.12 4.48 -18.03
N ARG A 238 -1.17 3.89 -19.23
CA ARG A 238 -2.45 3.61 -19.92
C ARG A 238 -3.28 2.60 -19.13
N LYS A 239 -2.67 1.54 -18.58
CA LYS A 239 -3.38 0.51 -17.80
C LYS A 239 -4.02 1.11 -16.55
N ILE A 240 -3.24 1.77 -15.68
CA ILE A 240 -3.76 2.32 -14.42
C ILE A 240 -4.85 3.38 -14.65
N ASN A 241 -4.66 4.26 -15.63
CA ASN A 241 -5.67 5.26 -15.98
C ASN A 241 -6.95 4.61 -16.52
N THR A 242 -6.83 3.55 -17.32
CA THR A 242 -7.99 2.82 -17.85
C THR A 242 -8.76 2.10 -16.74
N ILE A 243 -8.08 1.56 -15.73
CA ILE A 243 -8.73 0.97 -14.55
C ILE A 243 -9.59 2.03 -13.86
N ALA A 244 -9.05 3.22 -13.61
CA ALA A 244 -9.79 4.32 -12.98
C ALA A 244 -10.98 4.79 -13.84
N VAL A 245 -10.77 5.05 -15.14
CA VAL A 245 -11.81 5.53 -16.07
C VAL A 245 -12.98 4.55 -16.18
N ARG A 246 -12.71 3.24 -16.15
CA ARG A 246 -13.76 2.21 -16.26
C ARG A 246 -14.48 1.94 -14.93
N ALA A 247 -13.92 2.37 -13.80
CA ALA A 247 -14.49 2.11 -12.49
C ALA A 247 -15.73 2.97 -12.22
N LYS A 248 -16.80 2.30 -11.75
CA LYS A 248 -18.06 2.95 -11.37
C LYS A 248 -17.90 3.80 -10.11
N GLN A 249 -17.14 3.28 -9.16
CA GLN A 249 -16.75 3.96 -7.94
C GLN A 249 -15.28 3.64 -7.67
N THR A 250 -14.51 4.62 -7.21
CA THR A 250 -13.12 4.39 -6.80
C THR A 250 -12.88 4.86 -5.36
N GLY A 251 -12.04 4.10 -4.67
CA GLY A 251 -11.55 4.42 -3.35
C GLY A 251 -10.03 4.39 -3.32
N MET A 252 -9.42 5.35 -2.64
CA MET A 252 -7.97 5.43 -2.47
C MET A 252 -7.60 5.20 -1.01
N ILE A 253 -6.73 4.22 -0.76
CA ILE A 253 -6.08 4.03 0.55
C ILE A 253 -4.60 4.24 0.33
N ILE A 254 -4.05 5.31 0.89
CA ILE A 254 -2.67 5.75 0.62
C ILE A 254 -1.88 5.79 1.94
N LEU A 255 -0.92 4.89 2.05
CA LEU A 255 -0.03 4.76 3.20
C LEU A 255 1.33 5.39 2.84
N GLY A 256 1.56 6.62 3.30
CA GLY A 256 2.72 7.44 2.91
C GLY A 256 2.39 8.51 1.86
N GLY A 257 3.39 8.86 1.05
CA GLY A 257 3.35 9.98 0.10
C GLY A 257 4.12 9.70 -1.19
N GLY A 258 4.66 10.73 -1.84
CA GLY A 258 5.52 10.59 -3.02
C GLY A 258 4.82 10.04 -4.26
N VAL A 259 5.57 9.30 -5.08
CA VAL A 259 5.09 8.75 -6.37
C VAL A 259 3.84 7.90 -6.18
N VAL A 260 3.74 7.13 -5.10
CA VAL A 260 2.59 6.25 -4.87
C VAL A 260 1.31 7.04 -4.70
N LYS A 261 1.35 8.12 -3.89
CA LYS A 261 0.22 9.00 -3.67
C LYS A 261 -0.19 9.68 -4.97
N HIS A 262 0.78 10.31 -5.63
CA HIS A 262 0.51 11.12 -6.80
C HIS A 262 0.01 10.26 -7.97
N HIS A 263 0.59 9.09 -8.21
CA HIS A 263 0.24 8.24 -9.35
C HIS A 263 -1.18 7.68 -9.25
N ILE A 264 -1.61 7.23 -8.05
CA ILE A 264 -3.01 6.83 -7.81
C ILE A 264 -3.98 8.01 -7.98
N SER A 265 -3.64 9.15 -7.37
CA SER A 265 -4.49 10.35 -7.42
C SER A 265 -4.64 10.85 -8.86
N ASN A 266 -3.56 10.82 -9.64
CA ASN A 266 -3.56 11.24 -11.04
C ASN A 266 -4.30 10.25 -11.96
N ALA A 267 -4.35 8.96 -11.64
CA ALA A 267 -5.23 8.03 -12.35
C ALA A 267 -6.70 8.38 -12.11
N ASN A 268 -7.07 8.73 -10.88
CA ASN A 268 -8.43 9.12 -10.51
C ASN A 268 -8.85 10.49 -11.06
N LEU A 269 -7.90 11.38 -11.35
CA LEU A 269 -8.18 12.60 -12.12
C LEU A 269 -8.87 12.29 -13.45
N MET A 270 -8.50 11.19 -14.12
CA MET A 270 -9.04 10.82 -15.44
C MET A 270 -10.53 10.47 -15.41
N ARG A 271 -11.12 10.25 -14.23
CA ARG A 271 -12.55 10.02 -14.02
C ARG A 271 -13.25 11.16 -13.26
N ASN A 272 -12.60 12.33 -13.19
CA ASN A 272 -13.03 13.50 -12.40
C ASN A 272 -13.06 13.26 -10.88
N GLY A 273 -12.11 12.46 -10.38
CA GLY A 273 -11.82 12.31 -8.97
C GLY A 273 -12.30 11.00 -8.37
N ALA A 274 -11.66 10.58 -7.27
CA ALA A 274 -12.13 9.44 -6.49
C ALA A 274 -13.27 9.81 -5.54
N ASP A 275 -14.12 8.82 -5.23
CA ASP A 275 -15.30 8.98 -4.39
C ASP A 275 -14.96 8.87 -2.89
N TYR A 276 -13.92 8.08 -2.57
CA TYR A 276 -13.44 7.88 -1.20
C TYR A 276 -11.92 8.05 -1.12
N ALA A 277 -11.41 8.63 -0.03
CA ALA A 277 -9.97 8.65 0.24
C ALA A 277 -9.61 8.55 1.72
N VAL A 278 -8.65 7.67 2.02
CA VAL A 278 -7.98 7.58 3.31
C VAL A 278 -6.49 7.74 3.11
N TYR A 279 -5.93 8.82 3.66
CA TYR A 279 -4.49 9.06 3.68
C TYR A 279 -3.95 8.81 5.08
N ILE A 280 -2.88 8.02 5.19
CA ILE A 280 -2.16 7.78 6.45
C ILE A 280 -0.70 8.10 6.21
N ASN A 281 -0.25 9.28 6.62
CA ASN A 281 1.13 9.69 6.43
C ASN A 281 1.54 10.75 7.46
N THR A 282 2.85 11.03 7.49
CA THR A 282 3.47 11.99 8.41
C THR A 282 3.80 13.32 7.73
N GLY A 283 3.47 13.49 6.44
CA GLY A 283 3.80 14.67 5.65
C GLY A 283 2.99 15.89 6.09
N GLN A 284 3.64 17.05 6.08
CA GLN A 284 3.08 18.33 6.54
C GLN A 284 2.95 19.31 5.37
N GLU A 285 1.93 20.17 5.38
CA GLU A 285 1.61 21.02 4.22
C GLU A 285 2.57 22.21 4.04
N PHE A 286 3.31 22.63 5.08
CA PHE A 286 4.04 23.89 5.08
C PHE A 286 5.20 23.95 4.06
N ASP A 287 5.71 22.80 3.60
CA ASP A 287 6.79 22.72 2.63
C ASP A 287 6.30 22.70 1.17
N GLY A 288 4.98 22.72 0.95
CA GLY A 288 4.37 22.69 -0.38
C GLY A 288 4.51 21.35 -1.11
N SER A 289 4.84 20.27 -0.41
CA SER A 289 4.99 18.95 -1.02
C SER A 289 3.65 18.27 -1.29
N ASP A 290 3.51 17.58 -2.44
CA ASP A 290 2.33 16.74 -2.71
C ASP A 290 2.17 15.65 -1.63
N SER A 291 3.28 15.13 -1.08
CA SER A 291 3.27 14.19 0.04
C SER A 291 2.57 14.74 1.29
N GLY A 292 2.80 16.01 1.61
CA GLY A 292 2.25 16.69 2.78
C GLY A 292 0.86 17.29 2.57
N ALA A 293 0.42 17.46 1.32
CA ALA A 293 -0.86 18.06 0.97
C ALA A 293 -2.06 17.38 1.68
N ARG A 294 -3.05 18.21 2.05
CA ARG A 294 -4.34 17.74 2.59
C ARG A 294 -5.23 17.19 1.46
N PRO A 295 -6.21 16.31 1.76
CA PRO A 295 -7.15 15.83 0.75
C PRO A 295 -7.87 16.96 -0.01
N ASP A 296 -8.15 18.08 0.67
CA ASP A 296 -8.78 19.26 0.08
C ASP A 296 -7.99 19.85 -1.11
N GLU A 297 -6.67 19.80 -1.08
CA GLU A 297 -5.86 20.19 -2.24
C GLU A 297 -6.12 19.26 -3.43
N SER A 298 -6.30 17.96 -3.19
CA SER A 298 -6.62 17.00 -4.27
C SER A 298 -8.02 17.24 -4.86
N ILE A 299 -8.95 17.85 -4.12
CA ILE A 299 -10.24 18.31 -4.64
C ILE A 299 -10.02 19.45 -5.64
N SER A 300 -9.14 20.42 -5.35
CA SER A 300 -8.89 21.55 -6.26
C SER A 300 -8.37 21.13 -7.64
N TRP A 301 -7.70 19.99 -7.72
CA TRP A 301 -7.22 19.40 -8.98
C TRP A 301 -8.24 18.50 -9.69
N GLY A 302 -9.34 18.12 -9.03
CA GLY A 302 -10.24 17.07 -9.51
C GLY A 302 -9.68 15.65 -9.37
N LYS A 303 -8.64 15.46 -8.54
CA LYS A 303 -8.11 14.13 -8.15
C LYS A 303 -9.03 13.46 -7.11
N LEU A 304 -9.76 14.27 -6.35
CA LEU A 304 -10.91 13.90 -5.54
C LEU A 304 -12.16 14.64 -6.01
N ARG A 305 -13.32 14.03 -5.85
CA ARG A 305 -14.60 14.70 -6.13
C ARG A 305 -14.88 15.76 -5.07
N GLY A 306 -15.69 16.77 -5.42
CA GLY A 306 -16.12 17.80 -4.47
C GLY A 306 -17.01 17.28 -3.33
N ASP A 307 -17.68 16.16 -3.57
CA ASP A 307 -18.53 15.42 -2.61
C ASP A 307 -17.86 14.15 -2.07
N ALA A 308 -16.54 14.01 -2.25
CA ALA A 308 -15.82 12.81 -1.79
C ALA A 308 -15.74 12.73 -0.26
N GLU A 309 -15.92 11.53 0.28
CA GLU A 309 -15.63 11.25 1.69
C GLU A 309 -14.13 11.01 1.84
N ALA A 310 -13.42 12.00 2.38
CA ALA A 310 -11.97 11.98 2.48
C ALA A 310 -11.47 12.29 3.89
N VAL A 311 -10.46 11.55 4.34
CA VAL A 311 -9.82 11.75 5.65
C VAL A 311 -8.31 11.54 5.57
N LYS A 312 -7.57 12.35 6.31
CA LYS A 312 -6.13 12.20 6.51
C LYS A 312 -5.84 11.96 7.98
N VAL A 313 -5.13 10.87 8.27
CA VAL A 313 -4.54 10.56 9.57
C VAL A 313 -3.07 10.95 9.53
N TYR A 314 -2.69 11.90 10.38
CA TYR A 314 -1.32 12.29 10.64
C TYR A 314 -0.71 11.32 11.66
N GLY A 315 -0.12 10.23 11.17
CA GLY A 315 0.43 9.17 12.01
C GLY A 315 1.27 8.18 11.23
N ASP A 316 2.07 7.40 11.95
CA ASP A 316 2.84 6.30 11.37
C ASP A 316 1.89 5.14 11.01
N ALA A 317 1.91 4.73 9.73
CA ALA A 317 1.06 3.66 9.23
C ALA A 317 1.33 2.30 9.91
N SER A 318 2.52 2.07 10.45
CA SER A 318 2.82 0.86 11.24
C SER A 318 2.00 0.73 12.52
N ILE A 319 1.50 1.84 13.04
CA ILE A 319 0.62 1.88 14.22
C ILE A 319 -0.85 1.82 13.78
N VAL A 320 -1.22 2.66 12.82
CA VAL A 320 -2.63 2.90 12.47
C VAL A 320 -3.19 1.81 11.56
N PHE A 321 -2.44 1.39 10.54
CA PHE A 321 -3.00 0.54 9.49
C PHE A 321 -3.40 -0.86 9.98
N PRO A 322 -2.64 -1.56 10.84
CA PRO A 322 -3.10 -2.84 11.39
C PRO A 322 -4.41 -2.73 12.18
N LEU A 323 -4.63 -1.63 12.91
CA LEU A 323 -5.89 -1.38 13.62
C LEU A 323 -7.06 -1.23 12.64
N LEU A 324 -6.87 -0.43 11.58
CA LEU A 324 -7.88 -0.28 10.54
C LEU A 324 -8.18 -1.60 9.85
N VAL A 325 -7.17 -2.39 9.51
CA VAL A 325 -7.35 -3.71 8.89
C VAL A 325 -8.16 -4.63 9.80
N ALA A 326 -7.82 -4.68 11.09
CA ALA A 326 -8.54 -5.50 12.07
C ALA A 326 -10.01 -5.07 12.24
N GLY A 327 -10.29 -3.76 12.29
CA GLY A 327 -11.64 -3.24 12.49
C GLY A 327 -12.49 -3.06 11.24
N THR A 328 -11.94 -3.32 10.04
CA THR A 328 -12.66 -3.17 8.76
C THR A 328 -12.52 -4.42 7.90
N PHE A 329 -11.43 -4.56 7.15
CA PHE A 329 -11.19 -5.64 6.20
C PHE A 329 -11.32 -7.03 6.83
N ALA A 330 -10.71 -7.27 8.00
CA ALA A 330 -10.69 -8.57 8.66
C ALA A 330 -12.04 -8.98 9.26
N ARG A 331 -13.06 -8.11 9.25
CA ARG A 331 -14.44 -8.46 9.63
C ARG A 331 -15.21 -9.09 8.49
N LEU A 332 -14.76 -8.90 7.25
CA LEU A 332 -15.39 -9.48 6.07
C LEU A 332 -14.84 -10.92 5.87
N PRO A 333 -15.71 -11.88 5.51
CA PRO A 333 -15.32 -13.26 5.29
C PRO A 333 -14.41 -13.47 4.07
#